data_AF-A0A416DQJ2-F1
#
_entry.id   AF-A0A416DQJ2-F1
#
_cell.length_a   1.000
_cell.length_b   1.000
_cell.length_c   1.000
_cell.angle_alpha   90.00
_cell.angle_beta   90.00
_cell.angle_gamma   90.00
#
_symmetry.space_group_name_H-M   'P 1'
#
loop_
_entity.id
_entity.type
_entity.pdbx_description
1 polymer ?
#
loop_
_entity_poly.entity_id
_entity_poly.type
_entity_poly.pdbx_seq_one_letter_code
_entity_poly.pdbx_strand_id
1 'polypeptide(L)' 'MTPILKPGQPVICKPVTEDTELKKNDIVLCKVKGNYYLHKISAIKNGVSYQISNNHGHINGTITRSNIFGIVVEIL' A
#
# COMPACT_ATOMS: atom_id res chain seq x y z
N MET A 1 -4.78 -7.52 -6.55
CA MET A 1 -4.85 -6.11 -6.95
C MET A 1 -5.02 -6.02 -8.48
N THR A 2 -5.91 -6.83 -9.04
CA THR A 2 -6.03 -7.00 -10.49
C THR A 2 -6.58 -5.74 -11.16
N PRO A 3 -6.21 -5.46 -12.42
CA PRO A 3 -5.22 -6.18 -13.24
C PRO A 3 -3.75 -5.93 -12.89
N ILE A 4 -3.42 -4.94 -12.05
CA ILE A 4 -2.02 -4.55 -11.78
C ILE A 4 -1.21 -5.68 -11.14
N LEU A 5 -1.77 -6.36 -10.14
CA LEU A 5 -1.11 -7.48 -9.46
C LEU A 5 -2.06 -8.66 -9.33
N LYS A 6 -1.66 -9.79 -9.91
CA LYS A 6 -2.42 -11.05 -9.92
C LYS A 6 -2.29 -11.78 -8.57
N PRO A 7 -3.27 -12.63 -8.20
CA PRO A 7 -3.14 -13.49 -7.03
C PRO A 7 -1.87 -14.36 -7.10
N GLY A 8 -1.09 -14.40 -6.02
CA GLY A 8 0.14 -15.19 -5.94
C GLY A 8 1.32 -14.65 -6.75
N GLN A 9 1.17 -13.51 -7.44
CA GLN A 9 2.27 -12.92 -8.21
C GLN A 9 3.36 -12.38 -7.27
N PRO A 10 4.62 -12.82 -7.41
CA PRO A 10 5.72 -12.34 -6.59
C PRO A 10 6.03 -10.85 -6.86
N VAL A 11 6.52 -10.17 -5.83
CA VAL A 11 6.93 -8.76 -5.90
C VAL A 11 8.19 -8.55 -5.06
N ILE A 12 8.96 -7.52 -5.40
CA ILE A 12 10.03 -7.03 -4.52
C ILE A 12 9.47 -5.86 -3.72
N CYS A 13 9.54 -5.98 -2.39
CA CYS A 13 9.20 -4.92 -1.45
C CYS A 13 10.45 -4.37 -0.79
N LYS A 14 10.58 -3.03 -0.74
CA LYS A 14 11.57 -2.37 0.12
C LYS A 14 10.92 -1.98 1.46
N PRO A 15 11.62 -2.12 2.60
CA PRO A 15 11.12 -1.65 3.88
C PRO A 15 10.82 -0.14 3.85
N VAL A 16 9.73 0.25 4.52
CA VAL A 16 9.40 1.66 4.75
C VAL A 16 10.02 2.12 6.07
N THR A 17 10.84 3.15 6.01
CA THR A 17 11.47 3.84 7.16
C THR A 17 10.79 5.17 7.44
N GLU A 18 11.23 5.98 8.40
CA GLU A 18 10.67 7.35 8.58
C GLU A 18 10.95 8.26 7.37
N ASP A 19 12.11 8.10 6.73
CA ASP A 19 12.53 8.90 5.57
C ASP A 19 11.91 8.48 4.23
N THR A 20 11.18 7.36 4.20
CA THR A 20 10.60 6.85 2.96
C THR A 20 9.45 7.75 2.48
N GLU A 21 9.65 8.45 1.37
CA GLU A 21 8.56 9.23 0.77
C GLU A 21 7.46 8.28 0.26
N LEU A 22 6.22 8.49 0.71
CA LEU A 22 5.05 7.71 0.27
C LEU A 22 4.16 8.58 -0.61
N LYS A 23 3.75 8.05 -1.77
CA LYS A 23 3.02 8.78 -2.79
C LYS A 23 1.71 8.10 -3.13
N LYS A 24 0.80 8.89 -3.71
CA LYS A 24 -0.41 8.34 -4.32
C LYS A 24 -0.01 7.39 -5.45
N ASN A 25 -0.72 6.29 -5.55
CA ASN A 25 -0.50 5.15 -6.44
C ASN A 25 0.61 4.17 -6.06
N ASP A 26 1.37 4.43 -5.00
CA ASP A 26 2.28 3.41 -4.48
C ASP A 26 1.50 2.18 -4.01
N ILE A 27 2.03 1.00 -4.33
CA ILE A 27 1.54 -0.27 -3.79
C ILE A 27 2.35 -0.57 -2.55
N VAL A 28 1.67 -0.71 -1.41
CA VAL A 28 2.33 -0.88 -0.13
C VAL A 28 1.90 -2.15 0.57
N LEU A 29 2.85 -2.78 1.24
CA LEU A 29 2.59 -3.79 2.27
C LEU A 29 2.09 -3.08 3.51
N CYS A 30 0.82 -3.28 3.84
CA CYS A 30 0.16 -2.61 4.94
C CYS A 30 -0.69 -3.56 5.78
N LYS A 31 -0.95 -3.16 7.03
CA LYS A 31 -1.89 -3.84 7.91
C LYS A 31 -3.18 -3.04 8.03
N VAL A 32 -4.31 -3.67 7.72
CA VAL A 32 -5.64 -3.07 7.87
C VAL A 32 -6.61 -4.12 8.37
N LYS A 33 -7.44 -3.78 9.36
CA LYS A 33 -8.41 -4.71 9.98
C LYS A 33 -7.77 -6.05 10.39
N GLY A 34 -6.58 -5.98 11.02
CA GLY A 34 -5.87 -7.14 11.57
C GLY A 34 -5.04 -7.95 10.57
N ASN A 35 -5.19 -7.71 9.26
CA ASN A 35 -4.58 -8.53 8.21
C ASN A 35 -3.58 -7.73 7.37
N TYR A 36 -2.59 -8.43 6.80
CA TYR A 36 -1.59 -7.84 5.91
C TYR A 36 -2.02 -7.96 4.45
N TYR A 37 -1.91 -6.86 3.71
CA TYR A 37 -2.29 -6.80 2.30
C TYR A 37 -1.32 -5.94 1.50
N LEU A 38 -1.29 -6.18 0.18
CA LEU A 38 -0.79 -5.24 -0.80
C LEU A 38 -1.97 -4.40 -1.33
N HIS A 39 -1.94 -3.10 -1.05
CA HIS A 39 -2.95 -2.14 -1.49
C HIS A 39 -2.33 -0.88 -2.04
N LYS A 40 -3.09 -0.19 -2.89
CA LYS A 40 -2.68 1.08 -3.49
C LYS A 40 -3.04 2.25 -2.58
N ILE A 41 -2.11 3.17 -2.36
CA ILE A 41 -2.41 4.46 -1.73
C ILE A 41 -3.25 5.29 -2.71
N SER A 42 -4.51 5.57 -2.38
CA SER A 42 -5.42 6.38 -3.22
C SER A 42 -5.47 7.85 -2.81
N ALA A 43 -5.18 8.16 -1.55
CA ALA A 43 -5.12 9.53 -1.05
C ALA A 43 -4.18 9.63 0.15
N ILE A 44 -3.60 10.81 0.34
CA ILE A 44 -2.74 11.14 1.48
C ILE A 44 -3.28 12.43 2.08
N LYS A 45 -3.48 12.46 3.40
CA LYS A 45 -3.90 13.64 4.14
C LYS A 45 -2.82 14.02 5.14
N ASN A 46 -2.26 15.22 4.96
CA ASN A 46 -1.26 15.85 5.83
C ASN A 46 -0.01 14.98 6.09
N GLY A 47 0.33 14.04 5.20
CA GLY A 47 1.49 13.14 5.37
C GLY A 47 1.37 12.11 6.51
N VAL A 48 0.27 12.09 7.26
CA VAL A 48 0.09 11.24 8.44
C VAL A 48 -0.99 10.18 8.26
N SER A 49 -1.91 10.41 7.33
CA SER A 49 -3.06 9.56 7.06
C SER A 49 -3.09 9.14 5.59
N TYR A 50 -3.24 7.84 5.36
CA TYR A 50 -3.09 7.20 4.06
C TYR A 50 -4.33 6.37 3.76
N GLN A 51 -5.09 6.77 2.74
CA GLN A 51 -6.22 5.99 2.25
C GLN A 51 -5.70 4.88 1.34
N ILE A 52 -6.08 3.65 1.64
CA ILE A 52 -5.72 2.47 0.85
C ILE A 52 -6.94 1.92 0.13
N SER A 53 -6.73 1.48 -1.10
CA SER A 53 -7.79 1.02 -2.00
C SER A 53 -7.34 -0.18 -2.80
N ASN A 54 -8.32 -0.96 -3.25
CA ASN A 54 -8.08 -1.94 -4.29
C ASN A 54 -7.96 -1.25 -5.65
N ASN A 55 -7.67 -2.03 -6.68
CA ASN A 55 -7.52 -1.50 -8.03
C ASN A 55 -8.84 -1.38 -8.82
N HIS A 56 -9.98 -1.58 -8.15
CA HIS A 56 -11.33 -1.50 -8.72
C HIS A 56 -12.13 -0.32 -8.15
N GLY A 57 -11.47 0.63 -7.47
CA GLY A 57 -12.10 1.82 -6.92
C GLY A 57 -12.73 1.65 -5.54
N HIS A 58 -12.65 0.48 -4.93
CA HIS A 58 -13.11 0.28 -3.55
C HIS A 58 -12.05 0.76 -2.56
N ILE A 59 -12.48 1.54 -1.56
CA ILE A 59 -11.66 2.00 -0.45
C ILE A 59 -11.65 0.93 0.64
N ASN A 60 -10.48 0.37 0.91
CA ASN A 60 -10.31 -0.69 1.91
C ASN A 60 -10.18 -0.14 3.33
N GLY A 61 -9.70 1.10 3.47
CA GLY A 61 -9.62 1.81 4.74
C GLY A 61 -8.67 3.01 4.69
N THR A 62 -8.52 3.64 5.84
CA THR A 62 -7.54 4.70 6.08
C THR A 62 -6.64 4.29 7.24
N ILE A 63 -5.34 4.34 7.02
CA ILE A 63 -4.32 3.90 7.99
C ILE A 63 -3.29 5.00 8.25
N THR A 64 -2.52 4.83 9.32
CA THR A 64 -1.35 5.66 9.64
C THR A 64 -0.08 5.04 9.07
N ARG A 65 1.00 5.83 9.00
CA ARG A 65 2.32 5.36 8.54
C ARG A 65 2.82 4.12 9.29
N SER A 66 2.54 4.01 10.59
CA SER A 66 2.92 2.86 11.43
C SER A 66 2.31 1.52 10.97
N ASN A 67 1.31 1.54 10.09
CA ASN A 67 0.70 0.36 9.50
C ASN A 67 1.18 0.09 8.06
N ILE A 68 2.22 0.79 7.60
CA ILE A 68 2.84 0.64 6.28
C ILE A 68 4.27 0.12 6.50
N PHE A 69 4.53 -1.10 6.05
CA PHE A 69 5.76 -1.83 6.35
C PHE A 69 6.73 -1.89 5.17
N GLY A 70 6.20 -1.77 3.95
CA GLY A 70 7.01 -1.82 2.74
C GLY A 70 6.32 -1.20 1.54
N ILE A 71 7.12 -0.82 0.55
CA ILE A 71 6.69 -0.34 -0.75
C ILE A 71 7.11 -1.34 -1.82
N VAL A 72 6.19 -1.73 -2.69
CA VAL A 72 6.49 -2.57 -3.85
C VAL A 72 7.28 -1.72 -4.84
N VAL A 73 8.46 -2.21 -5.21
CA VAL A 73 9.33 -1.55 -6.18
C VAL A 73 9.39 -2.30 -7.51
N GLU A 74 9.00 -3.58 -7.51
CA GLU A 74 9.03 -4.42 -8.70
C GLU A 74 7.95 -5.51 -8.61
N ILE A 75 7.32 -5.81 -9.75
CA ILE A 75 6.39 -6.92 -9.92
C ILE A 75 7.08 -7.94 -10.83
N LEU A 76 7.13 -9.20 -10.41
CA LEU A 76 7.81 -10.29 -11.12
C LEU A 76 6.86 -11.11 -12.00
#